data_AF-A0A2T6B755-F1
#
_entry.id   AF-A0A2T6B755-F1
#
_cell.length_a   1.000
_cell.length_b   1.000
_cell.length_c   1.000
_cell.angle_alpha   90.00
_cell.angle_beta   90.00
_cell.angle_gamma   90.00
#
_symmetry.space_group_name_H-M   'P 1'
#
loop_
_entity.id
_entity.type
_entity.pdbx_description
1 polymer ?
#
loop_
_entity_poly.entity_id
_entity_poly.type
_entity_poly.pdbx_seq_one_letter_code
_entity_poly.pdbx_strand_id
1 'polypeptide(L)'
;MALGLLVLALGGGLVWLALRLCAAAPVRAATRAGYFDAVLPGLEGARRGRAPTGFPRLAGRMGGLELDLQVVPDSLTFRKLPALWLLVTALEPLPLSQRIQLMTRPRGVEPFSNIARLPVQTALPPGFPADAMLKSEAPLTADEAALLRLHLDLFDDPRVKELVLAPEGLRIVWLADEAERGRYLLFREAELGQEQLAPHALSPLVARLRAIRADILREGMRKCA
;
A
#
# COMPACT_ATOMS: atom_id res chain seq x y z
N MET A 1 14.45 44.41 34.07
CA MET A 1 15.22 43.15 34.22
C MET A 1 14.39 41.90 33.95
N ALA A 2 13.21 41.72 34.57
CA ALA A 2 12.37 40.52 34.37
C ALA A 2 11.96 40.26 32.90
N LEU A 3 11.59 41.31 32.16
CA LEU A 3 11.22 41.18 30.73
C LEU A 3 12.39 40.71 29.84
N GLY A 4 13.61 41.19 30.11
CA GLY A 4 14.81 40.79 29.36
C GLY A 4 15.19 39.32 29.59
N LEU A 5 15.05 38.84 30.83
CA LEU A 5 15.25 37.43 31.16
C LEU A 5 14.20 36.52 30.50
N LEU A 6 12.95 36.96 30.47
CA LEU A 6 11.86 36.24 29.78
C LEU A 6 12.13 36.12 28.28
N VAL A 7 12.54 37.21 27.62
CA VAL A 7 12.87 37.22 26.18
C VAL A 7 14.06 36.31 25.88
N LEU A 8 15.10 36.32 26.71
CA LEU A 8 16.26 35.43 26.54
C LEU A 8 15.90 33.97 26.74
N ALA A 9 15.06 33.64 27.73
CA ALA A 9 14.60 32.28 27.97
C ALA A 9 13.72 31.75 26.82
N LEU A 10 12.77 32.56 26.34
CA LEU A 10 11.92 32.20 25.19
C LEU A 10 12.75 32.08 23.90
N GLY A 11 13.64 33.04 23.64
CA GLY A 11 14.53 33.01 22.48
C GLY A 11 15.47 31.80 22.50
N GLY A 12 16.09 31.51 23.64
CA GLY A 12 16.92 30.32 23.82
C GLY A 12 16.13 29.02 23.64
N GLY A 13 14.90 28.96 24.17
CA GLY A 13 14.00 27.81 23.99
C GLY A 13 13.62 27.57 22.54
N LEU A 14 13.29 28.63 21.79
CA LEU A 14 12.98 28.55 20.36
C LEU A 14 14.19 28.12 19.53
N VAL A 15 15.39 28.65 19.82
CA VAL A 15 16.63 28.25 19.16
C VAL A 15 16.93 26.77 19.44
N TRP A 16 16.81 26.34 20.69
CA TRP A 16 17.01 24.94 21.06
C TRP A 16 16.03 24.00 20.36
N LEU A 17 14.75 24.39 20.28
CA LEU A 17 13.72 23.62 19.56
C LEU A 17 14.04 23.55 18.06
N ALA A 18 14.43 24.67 17.43
CA ALA A 18 14.82 24.70 16.03
C ALA A 18 16.00 23.75 15.76
N LEU A 19 17.05 23.79 16.59
CA LEU A 19 18.19 22.89 16.47
C LEU A 19 17.79 21.42 16.62
N ARG A 20 16.91 21.08 17.57
CA ARG A 20 16.34 19.74 17.74
C ARG A 20 15.60 19.27 16.48
N LEU A 21 14.75 20.13 15.91
CA LEU A 21 13.97 19.81 14.71
C LEU A 21 14.86 19.60 13.49
N CYS A 22 15.87 20.45 13.31
CA CYS A 22 16.88 20.33 12.25
C CYS A 22 17.71 19.06 12.40
N ALA A 23 18.14 18.70 13.61
CA ALA A 23 18.91 17.48 13.86
C ALA A 23 18.08 16.21 13.66
N ALA A 24 16.77 16.26 13.93
CA ALA A 24 15.89 15.11 13.76
C ALA A 24 15.43 14.90 12.30
N ALA A 25 15.49 15.93 11.45
CA ALA A 25 15.11 15.84 10.04
C ALA A 25 15.91 14.80 9.23
N PRO A 26 17.26 14.76 9.25
CA PRO A 26 18.03 13.76 8.51
C PRO A 26 17.77 12.34 9.03
N VAL A 27 17.57 12.17 10.34
CA VAL A 27 17.23 10.87 10.94
C VAL A 27 15.90 10.36 10.38
N ARG A 28 14.85 11.19 10.39
CA ARG A 28 13.54 10.84 9.79
C ARG A 28 13.66 10.49 8.31
N ALA A 29 14.45 11.28 7.56
CA ALA A 29 14.67 11.04 6.13
C ALA A 29 15.40 9.72 5.87
N ALA A 30 16.39 9.37 6.69
CA ALA A 30 17.11 8.11 6.61
C ALA A 30 16.21 6.91 6.96
N THR A 31 15.42 7.01 8.04
CA THR A 31 14.46 5.98 8.43
C THR A 31 13.47 5.68 7.30
N ARG A 32 12.85 6.72 6.72
CA ARG A 32 11.93 6.54 5.58
C ARG A 32 12.62 5.92 4.38
N ALA A 33 13.82 6.38 4.04
CA ALA A 33 14.58 5.85 2.92
C ALA A 33 14.96 4.36 3.08
N GLY A 34 15.18 3.91 4.32
CA GLY A 34 15.54 2.54 4.67
C GLY A 34 14.35 1.62 4.96
N TYR A 35 13.10 2.05 4.70
CA TYR A 35 11.91 1.29 5.07
C TYR A 35 11.87 -0.16 4.54
N PHE A 36 12.51 -0.43 3.39
CA PHE A 36 12.60 -1.77 2.78
C PHE A 36 13.95 -2.48 3.00
N ASP A 37 14.85 -1.97 3.84
CA ASP A 37 16.17 -2.56 4.00
C ASP A 37 16.12 -4.01 4.52
N ALA A 38 15.18 -4.31 5.43
CA ALA A 38 14.99 -5.68 5.94
C ALA A 38 14.49 -6.68 4.90
N VAL A 39 13.73 -6.25 3.88
CA VAL A 39 13.19 -7.16 2.83
C VAL A 39 14.13 -7.32 1.65
N LEU A 40 15.10 -6.41 1.50
CA LEU A 40 16.02 -6.40 0.38
C LEU A 40 16.78 -7.73 0.16
N PRO A 41 17.29 -8.42 1.21
CA PRO A 41 18.02 -9.67 1.00
C PRO A 41 17.16 -10.80 0.41
N GLY A 42 15.83 -10.71 0.54
CA GLY A 42 14.88 -11.67 -0.02
C GLY A 42 14.48 -11.41 -1.48
N LEU A 43 15.02 -10.35 -2.10
CA LEU A 43 14.72 -9.98 -3.49
C LEU A 43 15.93 -10.18 -4.38
N GLU A 44 15.82 -11.13 -5.30
CA GLU A 44 16.84 -11.38 -6.32
C GLU A 44 16.85 -10.24 -7.35
N GLY A 45 18.05 -9.79 -7.73
CA GLY A 45 18.20 -8.71 -8.73
C GLY A 45 17.56 -7.39 -8.30
N ALA A 46 17.55 -7.10 -7.00
CA ALA A 46 16.88 -5.95 -6.42
C ALA A 46 17.36 -4.61 -6.99
N ARG A 47 16.42 -3.76 -7.38
CA ARG A 47 16.64 -2.41 -7.93
C ARG A 47 15.90 -1.40 -7.07
N ARG A 48 16.66 -0.45 -6.51
CA ARG A 48 16.13 0.59 -5.61
C ARG A 48 15.77 1.86 -6.40
N GLY A 49 14.64 2.45 -6.04
CA GLY A 49 14.24 3.79 -6.42
C GLY A 49 13.77 4.57 -5.19
N ARG A 50 13.48 5.86 -5.37
CA ARG A 50 12.93 6.71 -4.30
C ARG A 50 11.73 7.48 -4.82
N ALA A 51 10.64 7.46 -4.07
CA ALA A 51 9.46 8.26 -4.36
C ALA A 51 9.65 9.71 -3.89
N PRO A 52 8.93 10.68 -4.47
CA PRO A 52 8.94 12.07 -3.99
C PRO A 52 8.56 12.24 -2.50
N THR A 53 7.83 11.26 -1.95
CA THR A 53 7.45 11.20 -0.53
C THR A 53 8.62 10.85 0.41
N GLY A 54 9.79 10.53 -0.13
CA GLY A 54 11.00 10.17 0.61
C GLY A 54 11.15 8.69 0.91
N PHE A 55 10.09 7.89 0.72
CA PHE A 55 10.12 6.44 0.88
C PHE A 55 10.77 5.73 -0.33
N PRO A 56 11.36 4.54 -0.12
CA PRO A 56 11.92 3.74 -1.20
C PRO A 56 10.82 3.11 -2.05
N ARG A 57 11.18 2.85 -3.31
CA ARG A 57 10.51 1.90 -4.20
C ARG A 57 11.50 0.79 -4.48
N LEU A 58 11.05 -0.45 -4.51
CA LEU A 58 11.93 -1.60 -4.69
C LEU A 58 11.36 -2.55 -5.73
N ALA A 59 12.12 -2.86 -6.76
CA ALA A 59 11.78 -3.90 -7.73
C ALA A 59 12.75 -5.07 -7.60
N GLY A 60 12.30 -6.29 -7.92
CA GLY A 60 13.13 -7.49 -7.87
C GLY A 60 12.30 -8.76 -7.91
N ARG A 61 12.96 -9.92 -7.93
CA ARG A 61 12.28 -11.21 -7.99
C ARG A 61 12.16 -11.85 -6.62
N MET A 62 10.98 -12.39 -6.33
CA MET A 62 10.75 -13.21 -5.12
C MET A 62 9.57 -14.14 -5.35
N GLY A 63 9.69 -15.40 -4.89
CA GLY A 63 8.62 -16.39 -5.06
C GLY A 63 8.28 -16.70 -6.53
N GLY A 64 9.25 -16.52 -7.43
CA GLY A 64 9.08 -16.72 -8.88
C GLY A 64 8.34 -15.59 -9.61
N LEU A 65 8.05 -14.47 -8.94
CA LEU A 65 7.39 -13.29 -9.53
C LEU A 65 8.38 -12.14 -9.65
N GLU A 66 8.32 -11.39 -10.75
CA GLU A 66 8.89 -10.04 -10.82
C GLU A 66 7.99 -9.08 -10.04
N LEU A 67 8.51 -8.49 -8.97
CA LEU A 67 7.76 -7.61 -8.07
C LEU A 67 8.19 -6.15 -8.18
N ASP A 68 7.24 -5.28 -7.90
CA ASP A 68 7.44 -3.87 -7.62
C ASP A 68 6.71 -3.49 -6.32
N LEU A 69 7.50 -3.05 -5.35
CA LEU A 69 7.08 -2.67 -4.00
C LEU A 69 7.15 -1.16 -3.87
N GLN A 70 6.04 -0.56 -3.46
CA GLN A 70 5.94 0.86 -3.18
C GLN A 70 5.21 1.06 -1.86
N VAL A 71 5.60 2.07 -1.08
CA VAL A 71 4.75 2.59 -0.01
C VAL A 71 4.24 3.99 -0.33
N VAL A 72 2.96 4.21 -0.03
CA VAL A 72 2.25 5.47 -0.30
C VAL A 72 1.68 5.99 1.02
N PRO A 73 2.20 7.11 1.56
CA PRO A 73 1.60 7.75 2.71
C PRO A 73 0.29 8.43 2.32
N ASP A 74 -0.72 8.27 3.17
CA ASP A 74 -2.06 8.83 3.05
C ASP A 74 -2.34 9.67 4.29
N SER A 75 -1.94 10.95 4.22
CA SER A 75 -1.96 11.89 5.35
C SER A 75 -2.78 13.16 5.07
N LEU A 76 -3.39 13.28 3.89
CA LEU A 76 -4.04 14.51 3.42
C LEU A 76 -5.57 14.53 3.63
N THR A 77 -6.14 13.45 4.15
CA THR A 77 -7.59 13.34 4.35
C THR A 77 -7.99 13.66 5.79
N PHE A 78 -8.99 14.52 5.97
CA PHE A 78 -9.54 14.83 7.28
C PHE A 78 -10.38 13.65 7.84
N ARG A 79 -10.37 13.47 9.17
CA ARG A 79 -11.20 12.51 9.94
C ARG A 79 -10.85 11.01 9.80
N LYS A 80 -9.64 10.67 9.37
CA LYS A 80 -9.04 9.35 9.61
C LYS A 80 -7.61 9.50 10.11
N LEU A 81 -7.06 8.44 10.70
CA LEU A 81 -5.64 8.40 11.02
C LEU A 81 -4.84 8.35 9.72
N PRO A 82 -3.72 9.08 9.64
CA PRO A 82 -2.76 8.91 8.55
C PRO A 82 -2.30 7.46 8.47
N ALA A 83 -2.20 6.94 7.25
CA ALA A 83 -1.84 5.56 6.99
C ALA A 83 -0.68 5.47 6.01
N LEU A 84 0.09 4.39 6.09
CA LEU A 84 1.10 4.01 5.12
C LEU A 84 0.61 2.76 4.39
N TRP A 85 0.38 2.88 3.09
CA TRP A 85 -0.11 1.76 2.28
C TRP A 85 1.05 1.10 1.55
N LEU A 86 1.24 -0.20 1.74
CA LEU A 86 2.13 -1.03 0.94
C LEU A 86 1.40 -1.52 -0.30
N LEU A 87 1.96 -1.22 -1.47
CA LEU A 87 1.53 -1.73 -2.76
C LEU A 87 2.52 -2.82 -3.16
N VAL A 88 2.03 -4.06 -3.23
CA VAL A 88 2.79 -5.22 -3.71
C VAL A 88 2.28 -5.55 -5.11
N THR A 89 3.06 -5.23 -6.13
CA THR A 89 2.68 -5.44 -7.54
C THR A 89 3.49 -6.59 -8.13
N ALA A 90 2.86 -7.56 -8.77
CA ALA A 90 3.53 -8.53 -9.64
C ALA A 90 3.39 -8.06 -11.10
N LEU A 91 4.51 -7.84 -11.77
CA LEU A 91 4.61 -7.20 -13.10
C LEU A 91 4.81 -8.23 -14.20
N GLU A 92 3.81 -9.08 -14.43
CA GLU A 92 3.89 -10.11 -15.46
C GLU A 92 2.60 -10.12 -16.29
N PRO A 93 2.68 -10.20 -17.63
CA PRO A 93 1.50 -10.27 -18.47
C PRO A 93 0.61 -11.46 -18.13
N LEU A 94 -0.70 -11.22 -18.13
CA LEU A 94 -1.73 -12.21 -17.81
C LEU A 94 -2.78 -12.30 -18.92
N PRO A 95 -3.36 -13.48 -19.16
CA PRO A 95 -4.45 -13.70 -20.11
C PRO A 95 -5.80 -13.18 -19.55
N LEU A 96 -5.82 -11.96 -19.06
CA LEU A 96 -7.03 -11.25 -18.64
C LEU A 96 -7.45 -10.31 -19.77
N SER A 97 -8.75 -10.22 -20.02
CA SER A 97 -9.31 -9.33 -21.06
C SER A 97 -9.47 -7.88 -20.59
N GLN A 98 -9.44 -7.64 -19.29
CA GLN A 98 -9.73 -6.34 -18.70
C GLN A 98 -9.11 -6.18 -17.32
N ARG A 99 -9.06 -4.93 -16.85
CA ARG A 99 -8.77 -4.60 -15.46
C ARG A 99 -10.02 -4.73 -14.57
N ILE A 100 -9.82 -5.35 -13.40
CA ILE A 100 -10.82 -5.51 -12.35
C ILE A 100 -10.20 -5.10 -11.01
N GLN A 101 -10.93 -4.35 -10.22
CA GLN A 101 -10.51 -3.89 -8.89
C GLN A 101 -11.62 -4.15 -7.87
N LEU A 102 -11.22 -4.78 -6.77
CA LEU A 102 -12.05 -5.03 -5.61
C LEU A 102 -11.43 -4.33 -4.41
N MET A 103 -12.13 -3.36 -3.85
CA MET A 103 -11.66 -2.56 -2.71
C MET A 103 -12.63 -2.66 -1.54
N THR A 104 -12.14 -2.97 -0.34
CA THR A 104 -12.95 -2.92 0.88
C THR A 104 -12.98 -1.51 1.46
N ARG A 105 -14.07 -1.17 2.17
CA ARG A 105 -14.20 0.09 2.92
C ARG A 105 -13.88 1.34 2.09
N PRO A 106 -14.39 1.49 0.84
CA PRO A 106 -14.03 2.61 -0.03
C PRO A 106 -14.43 3.95 0.61
N ARG A 107 -13.56 4.95 0.47
CA ARG A 107 -13.73 6.31 1.01
C ARG A 107 -13.77 7.36 -0.09
N GLY A 108 -13.42 7.01 -1.32
CA GLY A 108 -13.44 7.89 -2.49
C GLY A 108 -12.25 8.84 -2.59
N VAL A 109 -11.25 8.68 -1.71
CA VAL A 109 -10.09 9.58 -1.57
C VAL A 109 -8.78 8.80 -1.47
N GLU A 110 -8.79 7.52 -1.84
CA GLU A 110 -7.63 6.62 -1.81
C GLU A 110 -6.54 7.07 -2.80
N PRO A 111 -5.42 7.67 -2.33
CA PRO A 111 -4.41 8.25 -3.23
C PRO A 111 -3.60 7.19 -4.00
N PHE A 112 -3.66 5.93 -3.56
CA PHE A 112 -2.94 4.79 -4.13
C PHE A 112 -3.74 4.03 -5.20
N SER A 113 -5.05 4.30 -5.33
CA SER A 113 -5.95 3.53 -6.17
C SER A 113 -6.40 4.29 -7.41
N ASN A 114 -6.68 3.56 -8.47
CA ASN A 114 -7.30 4.07 -9.68
C ASN A 114 -8.74 3.56 -9.86
N ILE A 115 -9.35 2.94 -8.85
CA ILE A 115 -10.67 2.31 -8.94
C ILE A 115 -11.76 3.27 -9.38
N ALA A 116 -11.64 4.55 -8.99
CA ALA A 116 -12.56 5.60 -9.39
C ALA A 116 -12.59 5.84 -10.90
N ARG A 117 -11.51 5.50 -11.63
CA ARG A 117 -11.39 5.67 -13.08
C ARG A 117 -12.06 4.53 -13.88
N LEU A 118 -12.40 3.42 -13.23
CA LEU A 118 -13.06 2.30 -13.90
C LEU A 118 -14.53 2.66 -14.18
N PRO A 119 -15.03 2.45 -15.41
CA PRO A 119 -16.36 2.91 -15.81
C PRO A 119 -17.49 2.02 -15.29
N VAL A 120 -17.26 0.71 -15.12
CA VAL A 120 -18.31 -0.23 -14.72
C VAL A 120 -18.19 -0.54 -13.24
N GLN A 121 -19.30 -0.35 -12.51
CA GLN A 121 -19.44 -0.81 -11.14
C GLN A 121 -20.44 -1.96 -11.10
N THR A 122 -20.02 -3.09 -10.55
CA THR A 122 -20.82 -4.31 -10.49
C THR A 122 -21.40 -4.45 -9.08
N ALA A 123 -22.69 -4.80 -9.00
CA ALA A 123 -23.30 -5.17 -7.73
C ALA A 123 -22.56 -6.37 -7.14
N LEU A 124 -22.28 -6.35 -5.84
CA LEU A 124 -21.51 -7.39 -5.18
C LEU A 124 -22.22 -8.74 -5.29
N PRO A 125 -21.59 -9.77 -5.89
CA PRO A 125 -22.13 -11.12 -5.89
C PRO A 125 -22.20 -11.71 -4.46
N PRO A 126 -23.02 -12.75 -4.23
CA PRO A 126 -23.05 -13.46 -2.95
C PRO A 126 -21.66 -13.94 -2.52
N GLY A 127 -21.32 -13.72 -1.25
CA GLY A 127 -20.03 -14.10 -0.65
C GLY A 127 -18.94 -13.02 -0.71
N PHE A 128 -19.14 -11.92 -1.45
CA PHE A 128 -18.21 -10.79 -1.44
C PHE A 128 -18.33 -9.98 -0.14
N PRO A 129 -17.26 -9.29 0.31
CA PRO A 129 -17.33 -8.43 1.49
C PRO A 129 -18.39 -7.35 1.31
N ALA A 130 -19.32 -7.24 2.26
CA ALA A 130 -20.52 -6.40 2.13
C ALA A 130 -20.23 -4.91 1.91
N ASP A 131 -19.09 -4.42 2.37
CA ASP A 131 -18.64 -3.03 2.24
C ASP A 131 -17.63 -2.82 1.12
N ALA A 132 -17.51 -3.79 0.20
CA ALA A 132 -16.61 -3.68 -0.93
C ALA A 132 -17.20 -2.88 -2.11
N MET A 133 -16.31 -2.34 -2.92
CA MET A 133 -16.60 -1.80 -4.23
C MET A 133 -15.88 -2.63 -5.27
N LEU A 134 -16.65 -3.18 -6.20
CA LEU A 134 -16.17 -3.97 -7.33
C LEU A 134 -16.35 -3.15 -8.62
N LYS A 135 -15.24 -2.81 -9.26
CA LYS A 135 -15.25 -2.06 -10.53
C LYS A 135 -14.32 -2.69 -11.56
N SER A 136 -14.66 -2.48 -12.83
CA SER A 136 -13.95 -3.04 -13.99
C SER A 136 -14.12 -2.17 -15.23
N GLU A 137 -13.41 -2.50 -16.31
CA GLU A 137 -13.51 -1.80 -17.60
C GLU A 137 -14.80 -2.14 -18.35
N ALA A 138 -15.26 -3.38 -18.26
CA ALA A 138 -16.51 -3.89 -18.80
C ALA A 138 -17.26 -4.74 -17.75
N PRO A 139 -18.53 -5.10 -17.94
CA PRO A 139 -19.23 -6.01 -17.03
C PRO A 139 -18.44 -7.31 -16.83
N LEU A 140 -18.38 -7.80 -15.57
CA LEU A 140 -17.69 -9.05 -15.25
C LEU A 140 -18.36 -10.24 -15.96
N THR A 141 -17.53 -11.12 -16.49
CA THR A 141 -17.92 -12.46 -16.92
C THR A 141 -18.11 -13.39 -15.72
N ALA A 142 -18.80 -14.51 -15.93
CA ALA A 142 -18.98 -15.53 -14.88
C ALA A 142 -17.64 -16.11 -14.40
N ASP A 143 -16.69 -16.30 -15.31
CA ASP A 143 -15.35 -16.81 -14.98
C ASP A 143 -14.58 -15.81 -14.11
N GLU A 144 -14.57 -14.52 -14.47
CA GLU A 144 -13.89 -13.49 -13.67
C GLU A 144 -14.48 -13.37 -12.27
N ALA A 145 -15.81 -13.46 -12.15
CA ALA A 145 -16.48 -13.48 -10.85
C ALA A 145 -16.12 -14.74 -10.05
N ALA A 146 -16.02 -15.90 -10.71
CA ALA A 146 -15.61 -17.15 -10.07
C ALA A 146 -14.15 -17.10 -9.60
N LEU A 147 -13.23 -16.57 -10.41
CA LEU A 147 -11.83 -16.36 -10.07
C LEU A 147 -11.68 -15.47 -8.84
N LEU A 148 -12.36 -14.31 -8.80
CA LEU A 148 -12.34 -13.44 -7.61
C LEU A 148 -12.80 -14.18 -6.36
N ARG A 149 -13.87 -14.99 -6.49
CA ARG A 149 -14.45 -15.76 -5.38
C ARG A 149 -13.46 -16.74 -4.74
N LEU A 150 -12.52 -17.30 -5.51
CA LEU A 150 -11.47 -18.19 -5.01
C LEU A 150 -10.49 -17.52 -4.05
N HIS A 151 -10.43 -16.19 -4.05
CA HIS A 151 -9.43 -15.42 -3.32
C HIS A 151 -10.03 -14.35 -2.40
N LEU A 152 -11.32 -14.44 -2.09
CA LEU A 152 -11.98 -13.50 -1.18
C LEU A 152 -11.48 -13.63 0.26
N ASP A 153 -10.96 -14.80 0.65
CA ASP A 153 -10.30 -15.04 1.93
C ASP A 153 -9.09 -14.12 2.16
N LEU A 154 -8.54 -13.51 1.09
CA LEU A 154 -7.56 -12.45 1.21
C LEU A 154 -8.07 -11.27 2.06
N PHE A 155 -9.36 -10.96 1.99
CA PHE A 155 -9.96 -9.84 2.72
C PHE A 155 -10.33 -10.19 4.17
N ASP A 156 -10.07 -11.43 4.61
CA ASP A 156 -10.16 -11.79 6.03
C ASP A 156 -9.04 -11.11 6.83
N ASP A 157 -7.92 -10.74 6.19
CA ASP A 157 -6.95 -9.81 6.77
C ASP A 157 -7.49 -8.37 6.66
N PRO A 158 -7.86 -7.72 7.78
CA PRO A 158 -8.41 -6.37 7.78
C PRO A 158 -7.41 -5.30 7.29
N ARG A 159 -6.13 -5.64 7.14
CA ARG A 159 -5.12 -4.75 6.57
C ARG A 159 -5.17 -4.73 5.04
N VAL A 160 -5.75 -5.75 4.39
CA VAL A 160 -5.93 -5.71 2.94
C VAL A 160 -7.03 -4.72 2.58
N LYS A 161 -6.67 -3.80 1.69
CA LYS A 161 -7.54 -2.70 1.24
C LYS A 161 -8.06 -2.92 -0.16
N GLU A 162 -7.22 -3.42 -1.06
CA GLU A 162 -7.56 -3.53 -2.48
C GLU A 162 -6.82 -4.68 -3.14
N LEU A 163 -7.52 -5.38 -4.03
CA LEU A 163 -6.97 -6.34 -4.97
C LEU A 163 -7.21 -5.83 -6.40
N VAL A 164 -6.17 -5.81 -7.21
CA VAL A 164 -6.19 -5.43 -8.62
C VAL A 164 -5.77 -6.62 -9.47
N LEU A 165 -6.61 -6.98 -10.44
CA LEU A 165 -6.33 -7.92 -11.51
C LEU A 165 -6.28 -7.12 -12.81
N ALA A 166 -5.21 -7.21 -13.57
CA ALA A 166 -5.07 -6.51 -14.85
C ALA A 166 -4.22 -7.31 -15.84
N PRO A 167 -4.37 -7.08 -17.16
CA PRO A 167 -3.56 -7.76 -18.19
C PRO A 167 -2.05 -7.58 -18.00
N GLU A 168 -1.61 -6.45 -17.45
CA GLU A 168 -0.21 -6.14 -17.16
C GLU A 168 0.31 -6.68 -15.82
N GLY A 169 -0.57 -7.23 -14.97
CA GLY A 169 -0.17 -7.82 -13.69
C GLY A 169 -1.20 -7.74 -12.57
N LEU A 170 -0.75 -8.08 -11.37
CA LEU A 170 -1.57 -8.14 -10.15
C LEU A 170 -1.06 -7.14 -9.13
N ARG A 171 -1.96 -6.63 -8.27
CA ARG A 171 -1.55 -5.82 -7.11
C ARG A 171 -2.42 -6.09 -5.89
N ILE A 172 -1.78 -6.16 -4.73
CA ILE A 172 -2.44 -6.07 -3.43
C ILE A 172 -2.02 -4.76 -2.76
N VAL A 173 -2.99 -4.06 -2.20
CA VAL A 173 -2.77 -2.90 -1.32
C VAL A 173 -3.04 -3.30 0.11
N TRP A 174 -2.07 -3.07 0.98
CA TRP A 174 -2.08 -3.52 2.36
C TRP A 174 -1.68 -2.40 3.33
N LEU A 175 -2.37 -2.26 4.45
CA LEU A 175 -2.08 -1.27 5.47
C LEU A 175 -0.77 -1.63 6.18
N ALA A 176 0.31 -0.90 5.88
CA ALA A 176 1.64 -1.19 6.40
C ALA A 176 1.88 -0.58 7.78
N ASP A 177 1.39 0.64 7.97
CA ASP A 177 1.48 1.38 9.22
C ASP A 177 0.31 2.35 9.33
N GLU A 178 -0.04 2.74 10.54
CA GLU A 178 -1.05 3.75 10.84
C GLU A 178 -0.54 4.63 11.98
N ALA A 179 -0.74 5.94 11.86
CA ALA A 179 -0.26 6.88 12.86
C ALA A 179 -0.85 6.59 14.23
N GLU A 180 -0.02 6.68 15.27
CA GLU A 180 -0.47 6.49 16.65
C GLU A 180 -1.57 7.51 16.99
N ARG A 181 -2.72 7.01 17.45
CA ARG A 181 -3.95 7.78 17.60
C ARG A 181 -3.78 8.94 18.58
N GLY A 182 -3.18 8.72 19.74
CA GLY A 182 -2.99 9.73 20.77
C GLY A 182 -2.15 10.90 20.27
N ARG A 183 -0.97 10.60 19.71
CA ARG A 183 -0.04 11.58 19.14
C ARG A 183 -0.68 12.35 17.99
N TYR A 184 -1.41 11.66 17.11
CA TYR A 184 -2.06 12.34 16.01
C TYR A 184 -3.22 13.24 16.47
N LEU A 185 -4.04 12.80 17.43
CA LEU A 185 -5.16 13.61 17.90
C LEU A 185 -4.72 14.82 18.73
N LEU A 186 -3.65 14.71 19.50
CA LEU A 186 -3.13 15.80 20.35
C LEU A 186 -2.19 16.75 19.61
N PHE A 187 -1.25 16.21 18.82
CA PHE A 187 -0.14 16.97 18.24
C PHE A 187 -0.17 17.04 16.71
N ARG A 188 -1.12 16.34 16.07
CA ARG A 188 -1.15 16.16 14.60
C ARG A 188 0.14 15.57 14.03
N GLU A 189 0.85 14.80 14.85
CA GLU A 189 2.04 14.07 14.42
C GLU A 189 1.64 12.83 13.63
N ALA A 190 2.07 12.77 12.37
CA ALA A 190 1.79 11.70 11.41
C ALA A 190 3.09 10.99 10.98
N GLU A 191 3.93 10.63 11.95
CA GLU A 191 5.13 9.86 11.66
C GLU A 191 4.76 8.41 11.35
N LEU A 192 5.11 7.99 10.14
CA LEU A 192 4.81 6.67 9.58
C LEU A 192 6.12 6.00 9.15
N GLY A 193 6.14 4.67 9.15
CA GLY A 193 7.26 3.86 8.69
C GLY A 193 8.51 4.06 9.54
N GLN A 194 8.33 4.18 10.85
CA GLN A 194 9.45 4.26 11.82
C GLN A 194 10.16 2.92 11.96
N GLU A 195 9.42 1.83 11.79
CA GLU A 195 9.95 0.47 11.72
C GLU A 195 10.05 0.03 10.26
N GLN A 196 11.07 -0.76 9.95
CA GLN A 196 11.22 -1.33 8.61
C GLN A 196 10.14 -2.38 8.35
N LEU A 197 9.74 -2.55 7.10
CA LEU A 197 8.82 -3.62 6.73
C LEU A 197 9.41 -4.98 7.10
N ALA A 198 8.72 -5.71 7.97
CA ALA A 198 9.17 -7.03 8.36
C ALA A 198 9.04 -8.03 7.19
N PRO A 199 10.06 -8.85 6.87
CA PRO A 199 10.00 -9.81 5.75
C PRO A 199 8.85 -10.82 5.84
N HIS A 200 8.47 -11.19 7.06
CA HIS A 200 7.37 -12.11 7.30
C HIS A 200 5.99 -11.49 6.97
N ALA A 201 5.85 -10.16 6.97
CA ALA A 201 4.62 -9.49 6.56
C ALA A 201 4.44 -9.50 5.03
N LEU A 202 5.54 -9.47 4.28
CA LEU A 202 5.52 -9.47 2.82
C LEU A 202 5.25 -10.86 2.23
N SER A 203 5.78 -11.91 2.87
CA SER A 203 5.73 -13.29 2.35
C SER A 203 4.30 -13.80 2.05
N PRO A 204 3.28 -13.61 2.92
CA PRO A 204 1.91 -14.02 2.64
C PRO A 204 1.29 -13.31 1.43
N LEU A 205 1.59 -12.01 1.24
CA LEU A 205 1.07 -11.22 0.12
C LEU A 205 1.62 -11.75 -1.21
N VAL A 206 2.92 -12.08 -1.24
CA VAL A 206 3.60 -12.65 -2.42
C VAL A 206 3.08 -14.04 -2.72
N ALA A 207 2.90 -14.87 -1.69
CA ALA A 207 2.31 -16.19 -1.83
C ALA A 207 0.88 -16.11 -2.42
N ARG A 208 0.08 -15.12 -1.98
CA ARG A 208 -1.26 -14.88 -2.54
C ARG A 208 -1.21 -14.46 -4.00
N LEU A 209 -0.37 -13.49 -4.37
CA LEU A 209 -0.21 -13.07 -5.76
C LEU A 209 0.17 -14.23 -6.68
N ARG A 210 1.05 -15.11 -6.20
CA ARG A 210 1.45 -16.33 -6.91
C ARG A 210 0.29 -17.30 -7.10
N ALA A 211 -0.53 -17.50 -6.07
CA ALA A 211 -1.72 -18.35 -6.15
C ALA A 211 -2.73 -17.81 -7.18
N ILE A 212 -3.06 -16.52 -7.10
CA ILE A 212 -3.97 -15.85 -8.04
C ILE A 212 -3.47 -16.00 -9.48
N ARG A 213 -2.18 -15.74 -9.70
CA ARG A 213 -1.55 -15.91 -11.03
C ARG A 213 -1.68 -17.34 -11.53
N ALA A 214 -1.44 -18.34 -10.69
CA ALA A 214 -1.52 -19.74 -11.09
C ALA A 214 -2.94 -20.13 -11.52
N ASP A 215 -3.96 -19.64 -10.84
CA ASP A 215 -5.36 -19.91 -11.18
C ASP A 215 -5.76 -19.18 -12.48
N ILE A 216 -5.35 -17.93 -12.68
CA ILE A 216 -5.55 -17.20 -13.95
C ILE A 216 -4.94 -17.95 -15.14
N LEU A 217 -3.68 -18.41 -15.01
CA LEU A 217 -3.02 -19.13 -16.11
C LEU A 217 -3.69 -20.47 -16.39
N ARG A 218 -4.20 -21.16 -15.36
CA ARG A 218 -4.94 -22.40 -15.53
C ARG A 218 -6.24 -22.19 -16.31
N GLU A 219 -6.96 -21.10 -16.03
CA GLU A 219 -8.17 -20.73 -16.78
C GLU A 219 -7.87 -20.26 -18.21
N GLY A 220 -6.82 -19.45 -18.40
CA GLY A 220 -6.38 -19.00 -19.72
C GLY A 220 -6.03 -20.19 -20.64
N MET A 221 -5.29 -21.18 -20.12
CA MET A 221 -4.98 -22.41 -20.86
C MET A 221 -6.23 -23.21 -21.25
N ARG A 222 -7.29 -23.22 -20.43
CA ARG A 222 -8.56 -23.90 -20.75
C ARG A 222 -9.33 -23.22 -21.87
N LYS A 223 -9.17 -21.91 -22.07
CA LYS A 223 -9.84 -21.15 -23.13
C LYS A 223 -9.15 -21.27 -24.49
N CYS A 224 -7.89 -21.73 -24.52
CA CYS A 224 -7.11 -21.92 -25.74
C CYS A 224 -7.07 -23.39 -26.24
N ALA A 225 -7.58 -24.33 -25.46
CA ALA A 225 -7.70 -25.75 -25.80
C ALA A 225 -9.10 -26.05 -26.39
#